data_AF-A0A7G8BD31-F1
#
_entry.id   AF-A0A7G8BD31-F1
#
_cell.length_a   1.000
_cell.length_b   1.000
_cell.length_c   1.000
_cell.angle_alpha   90.00
_cell.angle_beta   90.00
_cell.angle_gamma   90.00
#
_symmetry.space_group_name_H-M   'P 1'
#
loop_
_entity.id
_entity.type
_entity.pdbx_description
1 polymer ?
#
loop_
_entity_poly.entity_id
_entity_poly.type
_entity_poly.pdbx_seq_one_letter_code
_entity_poly.pdbx_strand_id
1 'polypeptide(L)'
;MSDIAAQVGTLPSGMNYLVLSVANEATPTEMPGQAHYSQLLELNNDLAVAYGIHYLDVRSILVNSYDPSSPIDVSDFRYDIIPSSLRSIEGIGTLSGDIGPADQLFTVNMAAGTLQKGFVLTVENESIYVSRVSGSTVTECIRGFGGIVSGHSAGSSVTELSPTHLNKHGDAVVANAVSIKLHNISGIP
;
A
#
# COMPACT_ATOMS: atom_id res chain seq x y z
N MET A 1 8.27 16.55 -13.22
CA MET A 1 9.72 16.72 -12.96
C MET A 1 10.14 18.16 -12.66
N SER A 2 9.68 19.17 -13.43
CA SER A 2 10.05 20.59 -13.20
C SER A 2 9.78 21.08 -11.79
N ASP A 3 8.66 20.70 -11.19
CA ASP A 3 8.27 21.21 -9.87
C ASP A 3 9.15 20.65 -8.75
N ILE A 4 9.55 19.37 -8.86
CA ILE A 4 10.49 18.75 -7.90
C ILE A 4 11.88 19.38 -8.05
N ALA A 5 12.32 19.64 -9.29
CA ALA A 5 13.58 20.33 -9.55
C ALA A 5 13.57 21.77 -8.98
N ALA A 6 12.46 22.49 -9.13
CA ALA A 6 12.28 23.81 -8.55
C ALA A 6 12.34 23.77 -7.03
N GLN A 7 11.67 22.80 -6.39
CA GLN A 7 11.73 22.61 -4.93
C GLN A 7 13.15 22.31 -4.45
N VAL A 8 13.85 21.37 -5.08
CA VAL A 8 15.25 21.06 -4.71
C VAL A 8 16.17 22.26 -4.95
N GLY A 9 15.93 23.06 -6.00
CA GLY A 9 16.67 24.29 -6.27
C GLY A 9 16.51 25.38 -5.21
N THR A 10 15.50 25.31 -4.34
CA THR A 10 15.34 26.23 -3.21
C THR A 10 16.15 25.85 -1.97
N LEU A 11 16.73 24.64 -1.93
CA LEU A 11 17.48 24.17 -0.78
C LEU A 11 18.81 24.94 -0.66
N PRO A 12 19.21 25.37 0.56
CA PRO A 12 20.51 25.97 0.79
C PRO A 12 21.66 25.07 0.35
N SER A 13 22.72 25.67 -0.19
CA SER A 13 23.93 24.95 -0.58
C SER A 13 24.52 24.19 0.62
N GLY A 14 24.93 22.94 0.40
CA GLY A 14 25.52 22.08 1.42
C GLY A 14 24.52 21.33 2.32
N MET A 15 23.21 21.45 2.10
CA MET A 15 22.23 20.63 2.80
C MET A 15 22.14 19.21 2.23
N ASN A 16 22.10 18.22 3.12
CA ASN A 16 21.70 16.86 2.76
C ASN A 16 20.18 16.79 2.62
N TYR A 17 19.72 16.22 1.52
CA TYR A 17 18.31 15.99 1.25
C TYR A 17 18.13 14.62 0.61
N LEU A 18 16.88 14.16 0.61
CA LEU A 18 16.46 12.98 -0.15
C LEU A 18 15.28 13.33 -1.05
N VAL A 19 15.26 12.69 -2.21
CA VAL A 19 14.09 12.55 -3.06
C VAL A 19 13.64 11.09 -2.95
N LEU A 20 12.42 10.87 -2.48
CA LEU A 20 11.90 9.54 -2.24
C LEU A 20 11.11 9.07 -3.47
N SER A 21 11.15 7.77 -3.76
CA SER A 21 10.23 7.15 -4.72
C SER A 21 8.78 7.36 -4.30
N VAL A 22 7.89 7.48 -5.28
CA VAL A 22 6.44 7.37 -5.08
C VAL A 22 6.09 5.90 -4.90
N ALA A 23 5.38 5.58 -3.82
CA ALA A 23 4.82 4.26 -3.62
C ALA A 23 3.55 4.06 -4.45
N ASN A 24 3.38 2.87 -5.01
CA ASN A 24 2.13 2.50 -5.66
C ASN A 24 1.05 2.19 -4.63
N GLU A 25 -0.18 2.55 -4.97
CA GLU A 25 -1.36 2.27 -4.16
C GLU A 25 -1.79 0.80 -4.31
N ALA A 26 -2.45 0.28 -3.28
CA ALA A 26 -3.13 -1.01 -3.36
C ALA A 26 -4.45 -0.89 -4.15
N THR A 27 -4.36 -0.55 -5.44
CA THR A 27 -5.50 -0.39 -6.35
C THR A 27 -5.31 -1.20 -7.64
N PRO A 28 -6.40 -1.61 -8.32
CA PRO A 28 -6.31 -2.38 -9.56
C PRO A 28 -5.57 -1.68 -10.69
N THR A 29 -5.49 -0.35 -10.69
CA THR A 29 -4.83 0.44 -11.75
C THR A 29 -3.33 0.61 -11.53
N GLU A 30 -2.84 0.41 -10.31
CA GLU A 30 -1.42 0.53 -9.94
C GLU A 30 -0.76 -0.82 -9.66
N MET A 31 -1.38 -1.90 -10.16
CA MET A 31 -0.79 -3.23 -10.20
C MET A 31 0.11 -3.44 -11.44
N PRO A 32 1.06 -4.39 -11.39
CA PRO A 32 1.86 -4.79 -12.54
C PRO A 32 1.03 -5.07 -13.79
N GLY A 33 1.53 -4.57 -14.93
CA GLY A 33 0.84 -4.68 -16.23
C GLY A 33 -0.18 -3.58 -16.53
N GLN A 34 -0.40 -2.65 -15.58
CA GLN A 34 -1.31 -1.52 -15.77
C GLN A 34 -0.58 -0.24 -16.20
N ALA A 35 -1.32 0.68 -16.82
CA ALA A 35 -0.78 1.93 -17.34
C ALA A 35 -0.24 2.84 -16.22
N HIS A 36 -1.00 3.03 -15.13
CA HIS A 36 -0.55 3.91 -14.03
C HIS A 36 0.66 3.33 -13.30
N TYR A 37 0.72 2.01 -13.11
CA TYR A 37 1.91 1.34 -12.57
C TYR A 37 3.15 1.63 -13.42
N SER A 38 3.05 1.53 -14.74
CA SER A 38 4.16 1.80 -15.65
C SER A 38 4.63 3.26 -15.58
N GLN A 39 3.68 4.21 -15.50
CA GLN A 39 3.97 5.64 -15.34
C GLN A 39 4.67 5.93 -14.00
N LEU A 40 4.24 5.28 -12.92
CA LEU A 40 4.86 5.41 -11.60
C LEU A 40 6.29 4.89 -11.59
N LEU A 41 6.55 3.73 -12.22
CA LEU A 41 7.91 3.20 -12.35
C LEU A 41 8.81 4.10 -13.20
N GLU A 42 8.29 4.66 -14.29
CA GLU A 42 9.01 5.62 -15.13
C GLU A 42 9.38 6.88 -14.33
N LEU A 43 8.43 7.45 -13.58
CA LEU A 43 8.70 8.58 -12.69
C LEU A 43 9.78 8.24 -11.66
N ASN A 44 9.69 7.10 -10.99
CA ASN A 44 10.69 6.67 -10.00
C ASN A 44 12.07 6.48 -10.62
N ASN A 45 12.15 5.94 -11.84
CA ASN A 45 13.40 5.84 -12.57
C ASN A 45 13.97 7.23 -12.93
N ASP A 46 13.13 8.15 -13.40
CA ASP A 46 13.53 9.52 -13.70
C ASP A 46 14.06 10.26 -12.46
N LEU A 47 13.41 10.07 -11.31
CA LEU A 47 13.87 10.61 -10.02
C LEU A 47 15.22 9.99 -9.62
N ALA A 48 15.39 8.68 -9.80
CA ALA A 48 16.64 7.99 -9.52
C ALA A 48 17.80 8.52 -10.37
N VAL A 49 17.57 8.70 -11.67
CA VAL A 49 18.56 9.25 -12.61
C VAL A 49 18.89 10.71 -12.28
N ALA A 50 17.87 11.53 -12.00
CA ALA A 50 18.06 12.96 -11.75
C ALA A 50 18.77 13.27 -10.44
N TYR A 51 18.50 12.50 -9.37
CA TYR A 51 18.96 12.81 -8.01
C TYR A 51 20.03 11.85 -7.49
N GLY A 52 20.32 10.75 -8.18
CA GLY A 52 21.47 9.87 -7.93
C GLY A 52 21.61 9.46 -6.46
N ILE A 53 22.71 9.89 -5.82
CA ILE A 53 22.97 9.57 -4.42
C ILE A 53 21.90 10.12 -3.45
N HIS A 54 21.15 11.16 -3.83
CA HIS A 54 20.06 11.74 -3.05
C HIS A 54 18.71 11.03 -3.27
N TYR A 55 18.62 10.09 -4.20
CA TYR A 55 17.40 9.30 -4.38
C TYR A 55 17.36 8.10 -3.44
N LEU A 56 16.19 7.81 -2.87
CA LEU A 56 15.90 6.62 -2.08
C LEU A 56 14.61 5.94 -2.57
N ASP A 57 14.74 4.70 -3.02
CA ASP A 57 13.61 3.86 -3.43
C ASP A 57 12.89 3.25 -2.22
N VAL A 58 12.09 4.05 -1.53
CA VAL A 58 11.29 3.61 -0.37
C VAL A 58 10.20 2.62 -0.77
N ARG A 59 9.73 2.65 -2.03
CA ARG A 59 8.71 1.74 -2.56
C ARG A 59 9.25 0.32 -2.57
N SER A 60 10.38 0.09 -3.24
CA SER A 60 10.98 -1.24 -3.29
C SER A 60 11.38 -1.74 -1.90
N ILE A 61 11.82 -0.85 -0.99
CA ILE A 61 12.13 -1.23 0.40
C ILE A 61 10.88 -1.73 1.14
N LEU A 62 9.76 -1.02 1.03
CA LEU A 62 8.50 -1.40 1.66
C LEU A 62 7.95 -2.71 1.10
N VAL A 63 7.94 -2.88 -0.23
CA VAL A 63 7.49 -4.12 -0.88
C VAL A 63 8.34 -5.32 -0.43
N ASN A 64 9.67 -5.17 -0.38
CA ASN A 64 10.57 -6.23 0.07
C ASN A 64 10.50 -6.52 1.58
N SER A 65 9.76 -5.73 2.36
CA SER A 65 9.59 -5.92 3.81
C SER A 65 8.38 -6.79 4.16
N TYR A 66 7.85 -7.56 3.21
CA TYR A 66 6.71 -8.47 3.41
C TYR A 66 7.02 -9.59 4.41
N ASP A 67 6.01 -10.04 5.15
CA ASP A 67 6.11 -11.23 5.99
C ASP A 67 5.85 -12.50 5.14
N PRO A 68 6.86 -13.37 4.91
CA PRO A 68 6.69 -14.57 4.10
C PRO A 68 5.79 -15.62 4.75
N SER A 69 5.46 -15.48 6.04
CA SER A 69 4.52 -16.37 6.75
C SER A 69 3.06 -15.95 6.59
N SER A 70 2.80 -14.73 6.13
CA SER A 70 1.46 -14.20 5.86
C SER A 70 1.10 -14.41 4.37
N PRO A 71 0.08 -15.24 4.05
CA PRO A 71 -0.33 -15.45 2.66
C PRO A 71 -0.77 -14.18 1.93
N ILE A 72 -1.33 -13.22 2.66
CA ILE A 72 -1.73 -11.92 2.11
C ILE A 72 -0.49 -11.11 1.73
N ASP A 73 0.49 -11.00 2.62
CA ASP A 73 1.73 -10.26 2.36
C ASP A 73 2.53 -10.87 1.20
N VAL A 74 2.58 -12.21 1.11
CA VAL A 74 3.22 -12.90 -0.02
C VAL A 74 2.51 -12.56 -1.34
N SER A 75 1.19 -12.43 -1.32
CA SER A 75 0.43 -12.00 -2.49
C SER A 75 0.69 -10.54 -2.84
N ASP A 76 0.69 -9.65 -1.85
CA ASP A 76 0.97 -8.23 -2.04
C ASP A 76 2.37 -8.04 -2.64
N PHE A 77 3.38 -8.75 -2.13
CA PHE A 77 4.74 -8.77 -2.69
C PHE A 77 4.78 -9.19 -4.16
N ARG A 78 4.04 -10.25 -4.54
CA ARG A 78 3.97 -10.72 -5.95
C ARG A 78 3.32 -9.71 -6.88
N TYR A 79 2.38 -8.92 -6.37
CA TYR A 79 1.76 -7.82 -7.09
C TYR A 79 2.48 -6.49 -6.89
N ASP A 80 3.67 -6.50 -6.29
CA ASP A 80 4.49 -5.32 -6.07
C ASP A 80 3.74 -4.20 -5.30
N ILE A 81 2.87 -4.60 -4.38
CA ILE A 81 2.08 -3.75 -3.49
C ILE A 81 2.72 -3.74 -2.10
N ILE A 82 2.63 -2.59 -1.41
CA ILE A 82 3.05 -2.50 -0.01
C ILE A 82 2.27 -3.53 0.83
N PRO A 83 2.96 -4.42 1.54
CA PRO A 83 2.33 -5.51 2.29
C PRO A 83 1.25 -5.01 3.24
N SER A 84 0.15 -5.74 3.31
CA SER A 84 -0.99 -5.46 4.18
C SER A 84 -0.59 -5.29 5.65
N SER A 85 0.40 -6.05 6.12
CA SER A 85 0.99 -5.90 7.46
C SER A 85 1.65 -4.55 7.74
N LEU A 86 1.99 -3.77 6.70
CA LEU A 86 2.62 -2.45 6.81
C LEU A 86 1.63 -1.30 6.56
N ARG A 87 0.38 -1.57 6.20
CA ARG A 87 -0.63 -0.56 5.88
C ARG A 87 -1.48 -0.18 7.09
N SER A 88 -1.96 1.07 7.08
CA SER A 88 -2.86 1.61 8.11
C SER A 88 -4.19 0.86 8.10
N ILE A 89 -4.72 0.62 9.30
CA ILE A 89 -6.07 0.08 9.51
C ILE A 89 -7.01 1.26 9.68
N GLU A 90 -7.99 1.35 8.81
CA GLU A 90 -8.95 2.48 8.73
C GLU A 90 -10.34 2.05 9.23
N GLY A 91 -10.57 0.74 9.30
CA GLY A 91 -11.78 0.17 9.87
C GLY A 91 -11.59 -1.27 10.31
N ILE A 92 -12.40 -1.69 11.28
CA ILE A 92 -12.51 -3.08 11.73
C ILE A 92 -13.97 -3.44 11.91
N GLY A 93 -14.32 -4.69 11.64
CA GLY A 93 -15.68 -5.18 11.75
C GLY A 93 -15.78 -6.69 11.57
N THR A 94 -16.98 -7.15 11.26
CA THR A 94 -17.24 -8.55 10.93
C THR A 94 -18.20 -8.67 9.75
N LEU A 95 -18.15 -9.77 9.02
CA LEU A 95 -19.19 -10.09 8.02
C LEU A 95 -20.55 -10.25 8.70
N SER A 96 -21.60 -9.69 8.08
CA SER A 96 -22.97 -9.81 8.59
C SER A 96 -23.63 -11.14 8.21
N GLY A 97 -23.21 -11.73 7.09
CA GLY A 97 -23.66 -13.03 6.60
C GLY A 97 -22.51 -13.79 5.95
N ASP A 98 -22.76 -15.06 5.62
CA ASP A 98 -21.81 -15.86 4.86
C ASP A 98 -21.61 -15.24 3.46
N ILE A 99 -20.39 -15.33 2.94
CA ILE A 99 -20.08 -14.99 1.55
C ILE A 99 -19.39 -16.18 0.88
N GLY A 100 -19.83 -16.55 -0.32
CA GLY A 100 -19.17 -17.52 -1.19
C GLY A 100 -18.00 -16.92 -1.97
N PRO A 101 -17.18 -17.73 -2.66
CA PRO A 101 -15.97 -17.27 -3.36
C PRO A 101 -16.22 -16.34 -4.56
N ALA A 102 -17.46 -16.29 -5.06
CA ALA A 102 -17.86 -15.44 -6.19
C ALA A 102 -18.70 -14.23 -5.77
N ASP A 103 -19.05 -14.12 -4.48
CA ASP A 103 -19.96 -13.08 -4.02
C ASP A 103 -19.25 -11.72 -4.00
N GLN A 104 -19.93 -10.72 -4.56
CA GLN A 104 -19.49 -9.32 -4.61
C GLN A 104 -20.43 -8.35 -3.87
N LEU A 105 -21.52 -8.87 -3.32
CA LEU A 105 -22.52 -8.11 -2.56
C LEU A 105 -22.59 -8.68 -1.15
N PHE A 106 -22.17 -7.91 -0.15
CA PHE A 106 -22.23 -8.33 1.24
C PHE A 106 -22.17 -7.15 2.21
N THR A 107 -22.69 -7.35 3.42
CA THR A 107 -22.71 -6.32 4.46
C THR A 107 -21.64 -6.59 5.50
N VAL A 108 -20.94 -5.53 5.91
CA VAL A 108 -19.95 -5.54 7.00
C VAL A 108 -20.52 -4.79 8.19
N ASN A 109 -20.53 -5.43 9.35
CA ASN A 109 -20.86 -4.79 10.62
C ASN A 109 -19.60 -4.09 11.13
N MET A 110 -19.43 -2.81 10.78
CA MET A 110 -18.28 -2.01 11.23
C MET A 110 -18.35 -1.77 12.74
N ALA A 111 -17.29 -2.14 13.45
CA ALA A 111 -17.11 -1.85 14.88
C ALA A 111 -16.32 -0.56 15.11
N ALA A 112 -15.41 -0.21 14.19
CA ALA A 112 -14.74 1.08 14.12
C ALA A 112 -14.42 1.44 12.66
N GLY A 113 -14.28 2.73 12.37
CA GLY A 113 -14.08 3.23 11.01
C GLY A 113 -15.39 3.32 10.21
N THR A 114 -15.28 3.52 8.90
CA THR A 114 -16.40 3.55 7.98
C THR A 114 -16.00 2.85 6.70
N LEU A 115 -16.81 1.88 6.26
CA LEU A 115 -16.57 1.14 5.03
C LEU A 115 -16.52 2.09 3.82
N GLN A 116 -15.42 2.05 3.07
CA GLN A 116 -15.12 2.98 2.00
C GLN A 116 -14.80 2.28 0.68
N LYS A 117 -15.18 2.94 -0.43
CA LYS A 117 -14.72 2.53 -1.75
C LYS A 117 -13.23 2.87 -1.91
N GLY A 118 -12.51 2.06 -2.67
CA GLY A 118 -11.08 2.23 -2.95
C GLY A 118 -10.16 1.61 -1.90
N PHE A 119 -10.72 1.00 -0.86
CA PHE A 119 -9.97 0.36 0.23
C PHE A 119 -9.93 -1.15 0.03
N VAL A 120 -9.02 -1.81 0.74
CA VAL A 120 -8.88 -3.27 0.71
C VAL A 120 -9.40 -3.84 2.02
N LEU A 121 -10.36 -4.74 1.95
CA LEU A 121 -10.77 -5.54 3.10
C LEU A 121 -9.90 -6.79 3.17
N THR A 122 -9.41 -7.12 4.35
CA THR A 122 -8.84 -8.44 4.64
C THR A 122 -9.86 -9.24 5.43
N VAL A 123 -10.14 -10.44 4.94
CA VAL A 123 -10.99 -11.44 5.60
C VAL A 123 -10.20 -12.74 5.64
N GLU A 124 -9.76 -13.13 6.82
CA GLU A 124 -8.88 -14.29 7.02
C GLU A 124 -7.62 -14.20 6.15
N ASN A 125 -7.52 -15.00 5.08
CA ASN A 125 -6.38 -15.03 4.15
C ASN A 125 -6.70 -14.44 2.78
N GLU A 126 -7.80 -13.69 2.64
CA GLU A 126 -8.19 -13.01 1.40
C GLU A 126 -8.14 -11.50 1.54
N SER A 127 -7.58 -10.83 0.53
CA SER A 127 -7.76 -9.39 0.29
C SER A 127 -8.83 -9.17 -0.78
N ILE A 128 -9.79 -8.29 -0.49
CA ILE A 128 -10.92 -7.92 -1.34
C ILE A 128 -10.86 -6.42 -1.59
N TYR A 129 -10.73 -5.99 -2.85
CA TYR A 129 -10.75 -4.57 -3.19
C TYR A 129 -12.19 -4.07 -3.33
N VAL A 130 -12.55 -3.03 -2.59
CA VAL A 130 -13.92 -2.49 -2.56
C VAL A 130 -14.11 -1.46 -3.66
N SER A 131 -14.84 -1.82 -4.71
CA SER A 131 -15.11 -0.93 -5.84
C SER A 131 -16.27 0.02 -5.57
N ARG A 132 -17.29 -0.43 -4.83
CA ARG A 132 -18.49 0.35 -4.52
C ARG A 132 -19.12 -0.03 -3.18
N VAL A 133 -19.59 0.98 -2.46
CA VAL A 133 -20.28 0.83 -1.16
C VAL A 133 -21.63 1.56 -1.16
N SER A 134 -22.57 1.04 -0.38
CA SER A 134 -23.81 1.72 0.00
C SER A 134 -24.06 1.49 1.49
N GLY A 135 -23.82 2.51 2.30
CA GLY A 135 -23.79 2.37 3.76
C GLY A 135 -22.75 1.33 4.20
N SER A 136 -23.18 0.35 4.97
CA SER A 136 -22.36 -0.79 5.44
C SER A 136 -22.30 -1.97 4.46
N THR A 137 -22.78 -1.79 3.22
CA THR A 137 -22.83 -2.87 2.21
C THR A 137 -21.84 -2.62 1.09
N VAL A 138 -20.92 -3.56 0.87
CA VAL A 138 -20.15 -3.67 -0.37
C VAL A 138 -21.12 -4.10 -1.46
N THR A 139 -21.21 -3.31 -2.52
CA THR A 139 -22.12 -3.56 -3.66
C THR A 139 -21.39 -3.96 -4.93
N GLU A 140 -20.07 -3.78 -4.96
CA GLU A 140 -19.17 -4.20 -6.03
C GLU A 140 -17.76 -4.33 -5.46
N CYS A 141 -17.07 -5.42 -5.74
CA CYS A 141 -15.69 -5.63 -5.31
C CYS A 141 -14.93 -6.55 -6.27
N ILE A 142 -13.60 -6.59 -6.09
CA ILE A 142 -12.73 -7.58 -6.72
C ILE A 142 -12.31 -8.56 -5.63
N ARG A 143 -12.82 -9.79 -5.75
CA ARG A 143 -12.39 -10.94 -4.94
C ARG A 143 -11.01 -11.40 -5.38
N GLY A 144 -10.23 -11.95 -4.46
CA GLY A 144 -8.87 -12.41 -4.74
C GLY A 144 -7.93 -11.31 -5.21
N PHE A 145 -8.17 -10.07 -4.77
CA PHE A 145 -7.25 -8.97 -5.00
C PHE A 145 -5.86 -9.29 -4.42
N GLY A 146 -5.84 -10.06 -3.33
CA GLY A 146 -4.68 -10.78 -2.85
C GLY A 146 -5.07 -11.98 -1.99
N GLY A 147 -4.10 -12.84 -1.69
CA GLY A 147 -4.31 -14.01 -0.85
C GLY A 147 -5.08 -15.14 -1.55
N ILE A 148 -5.87 -15.90 -0.79
CA ILE A 148 -6.58 -17.09 -1.27
C ILE A 148 -8.09 -16.84 -1.22
N VAL A 149 -8.75 -16.87 -2.39
CA VAL A 149 -10.21 -16.74 -2.48
C VAL A 149 -10.91 -17.94 -1.85
N SER A 150 -11.79 -17.68 -0.89
CA SER A 150 -12.61 -18.72 -0.26
C SER A 150 -14.03 -18.24 0.09
N GLY A 151 -14.86 -19.15 0.56
CA GLY A 151 -16.05 -18.75 1.30
C GLY A 151 -15.67 -18.32 2.72
N HIS A 152 -16.37 -17.35 3.28
CA HIS A 152 -16.19 -16.89 4.66
C HIS A 152 -17.52 -16.91 5.39
N SER A 153 -17.47 -17.19 6.69
CA SER A 153 -18.68 -17.31 7.51
C SER A 153 -19.11 -15.94 8.06
N ALA A 154 -20.40 -15.81 8.37
CA ALA A 154 -20.92 -14.71 9.15
C ALA A 154 -20.12 -14.58 10.46
N GLY A 155 -19.78 -13.36 10.83
CA GLY A 155 -18.94 -13.08 11.99
C GLY A 155 -17.43 -13.17 11.75
N SER A 156 -16.95 -13.65 10.59
CA SER A 156 -15.51 -13.58 10.26
C SER A 156 -15.02 -12.13 10.33
N SER A 157 -13.86 -11.94 10.95
CA SER A 157 -13.26 -10.63 11.14
C SER A 157 -12.92 -9.98 9.80
N VAL A 158 -13.22 -8.69 9.70
CA VAL A 158 -12.89 -7.83 8.56
C VAL A 158 -11.99 -6.72 9.06
N THR A 159 -10.86 -6.51 8.39
CA THR A 159 -10.00 -5.35 8.59
C THR A 159 -9.92 -4.56 7.28
N GLU A 160 -10.28 -3.29 7.33
CA GLU A 160 -10.19 -2.37 6.20
C GLU A 160 -8.86 -1.63 6.23
N LEU A 161 -8.09 -1.78 5.15
CA LEU A 161 -6.74 -1.25 5.01
C LEU A 161 -6.73 -0.07 4.05
N SER A 162 -5.98 0.96 4.43
CA SER A 162 -5.69 2.09 3.56
C SER A 162 -4.96 1.62 2.29
N PRO A 163 -5.29 2.16 1.11
CA PRO A 163 -4.52 1.87 -0.11
C PRO A 163 -3.16 2.58 -0.11
N THR A 164 -2.98 3.63 0.70
CA THR A 164 -1.85 4.57 0.63
C THR A 164 -1.09 4.76 1.94
N HIS A 165 -1.80 4.77 3.08
CA HIS A 165 -1.17 5.10 4.36
C HIS A 165 -0.51 3.88 5.00
N LEU A 166 0.67 4.12 5.56
CA LEU A 166 1.41 3.13 6.35
C LEU A 166 0.88 3.11 7.79
N ASN A 167 1.03 1.96 8.43
CA ASN A 167 0.94 1.89 9.89
C ASN A 167 2.31 2.19 10.52
N LYS A 168 2.37 2.15 11.85
CA LYS A 168 3.59 2.38 12.61
C LYS A 168 4.77 1.48 12.19
N HIS A 169 4.53 0.24 11.76
CA HIS A 169 5.59 -0.66 11.29
C HIS A 169 6.10 -0.22 9.91
N GLY A 170 5.20 0.10 8.97
CA GLY A 170 5.58 0.66 7.67
C GLY A 170 6.36 1.97 7.82
N ASP A 171 5.90 2.88 8.69
CA ASP A 171 6.61 4.13 8.99
C ASP A 171 8.01 3.88 9.54
N ALA A 172 8.18 2.88 10.42
CA ALA A 172 9.48 2.53 10.97
C ALA A 172 10.44 1.99 9.89
N VAL A 173 9.94 1.22 8.91
CA VAL A 173 10.74 0.76 7.76
C VAL A 173 11.27 1.96 6.97
N VAL A 174 10.41 2.93 6.63
CA VAL A 174 10.81 4.13 5.90
C VAL A 174 11.78 4.99 6.71
N ALA A 175 11.47 5.23 7.98
CA ALA A 175 12.30 6.05 8.86
C ALA A 175 13.73 5.49 9.01
N ASN A 176 13.85 4.17 9.17
CA ASN A 176 15.15 3.49 9.23
C ASN A 176 15.93 3.64 7.92
N ALA A 177 15.27 3.43 6.78
CA ALA A 177 15.90 3.58 5.47
C ALA A 177 16.39 5.03 5.22
N VAL A 178 15.56 6.02 5.55
CA VAL A 178 15.90 7.45 5.47
C VAL A 178 17.09 7.78 6.36
N SER A 179 17.10 7.31 7.62
CA SER A 179 18.18 7.56 8.56
C SER A 179 19.53 7.02 8.05
N ILE A 180 19.55 5.76 7.58
CA ILE A 180 20.75 5.14 7.01
C ILE A 180 21.23 5.91 5.78
N LYS A 181 20.32 6.25 4.87
CA LYS A 181 20.67 6.94 3.63
C LYS A 181 21.24 8.34 3.89
N LEU A 182 20.64 9.11 4.80
CA LEU A 182 21.13 10.44 5.16
C LEU A 182 22.51 10.39 5.81
N HIS A 183 22.74 9.43 6.72
CA HIS A 183 24.05 9.21 7.33
C HIS A 183 25.12 8.94 6.26
N ASN A 184 24.84 8.05 5.30
CA ASN A 184 25.77 7.72 4.21
C ASN A 184 26.11 8.92 3.29
N ILE A 185 25.14 9.81 3.03
CA ILE A 185 25.39 11.00 2.20
C ILE A 185 26.20 12.06 2.95
N SER A 186 26.01 12.16 4.27
CA SER A 186 26.67 13.19 5.09
C SER A 186 28.19 13.05 5.17
N GLY A 187 28.75 11.87 4.92
CA GLY A 187 30.18 11.61 5.03
C GLY A 187 30.75 11.82 6.44
N ILE A 188 29.89 11.95 7.46
CA ILE A 188 30.28 12.02 8.86
C ILE A 188 30.44 10.56 9.33
N PRO A 189 31.66 10.12 9.72
CA PRO A 189 31.91 8.76 10.18
C PRO A 189 31.17 8.42 11.48
#